data_AF-A0A7X7YY54-F1
#
_entry.id   AF-A0A7X7YY54-F1
#
_cell.length_a   1.000
_cell.length_b   1.000
_cell.length_c   1.000
_cell.angle_alpha   90.00
_cell.angle_beta   90.00
_cell.angle_gamma   90.00
#
_symmetry.space_group_name_H-M   'P 1'
#
loop_
_entity.id
_entity.type
_entity.pdbx_description
1 polymer ?
#
loop_
_entity_poly.entity_id
_entity_poly.type
_entity_poly.pdbx_seq_one_letter_code
_entity_poly.pdbx_strand_id
1 'polypeptide(L)'
;MDFPRIEQMIERHGDRFVDRVFTAAEKQYAGSHRNSVEKYAGRFAAKEAILKLIGTGWRGRIGWTDIEVVNDPAGRPEVRLSGEVQQIAQRLRIRQISISITHTANFAIASAVALADSNEPERL
;
A
#
# COMPACT_ATOMS: atom_id res chain seq x y z
N MET A 1 8.59 -1.49 7.83
CA MET A 1 8.11 -2.87 7.82
C MET A 1 9.30 -3.81 7.93
N ASP A 2 9.34 -4.63 8.95
CA ASP A 2 10.41 -5.60 9.23
C ASP A 2 10.24 -6.86 8.37
N PHE A 3 11.30 -7.33 7.70
CA PHE A 3 11.26 -8.51 6.82
C PHE A 3 10.96 -9.79 7.61
N PRO A 4 11.70 -10.12 8.70
CA PRO A 4 11.36 -11.20 9.61
C PRO A 4 9.89 -11.29 10.00
N ARG A 5 9.22 -10.15 10.21
CA ARG A 5 7.79 -10.15 10.55
C ARG A 5 6.92 -10.60 9.38
N ILE A 6 7.21 -10.17 8.15
CA ILE A 6 6.50 -10.62 6.96
C ILE A 6 6.79 -12.10 6.68
N GLU A 7 8.05 -12.50 6.80
CA GLU A 7 8.50 -13.87 6.61
C GLU A 7 7.79 -14.82 7.58
N GLN A 8 7.78 -14.52 8.88
CA GLN A 8 7.06 -15.30 9.88
C GLN A 8 5.55 -15.39 9.59
N MET A 9 4.93 -14.33 9.07
CA MET A 9 3.50 -14.37 8.70
C MET A 9 3.26 -15.27 7.49
N ILE A 10 4.16 -15.26 6.50
CA ILE A 10 4.11 -16.16 5.34
C ILE A 10 4.37 -17.61 5.79
N GLU A 11 5.38 -17.87 6.61
CA GLU A 11 5.69 -19.21 7.11
C GLU A 11 4.54 -19.80 7.94
N ARG A 12 3.94 -19.00 8.82
CA ARG A 12 2.90 -19.46 9.75
C ARG A 12 1.54 -19.66 9.09
N HIS A 13 1.22 -18.87 8.06
CA HIS A 13 -0.13 -18.82 7.48
C HIS A 13 -0.17 -19.16 5.99
N GLY A 14 0.99 -19.29 5.34
CA GLY A 14 1.12 -19.60 3.92
C GLY A 14 0.33 -18.64 3.03
N ASP A 15 -0.25 -19.21 1.99
CA ASP A 15 -1.03 -18.49 0.99
C ASP A 15 -2.22 -17.74 1.60
N ARG A 16 -2.78 -18.20 2.74
CA ARG A 16 -3.91 -17.52 3.38
C ARG A 16 -3.57 -16.08 3.79
N PHE A 17 -2.36 -15.84 4.28
CA PHE A 17 -1.94 -14.47 4.61
C PHE A 17 -1.77 -13.65 3.33
N VAL A 18 -1.06 -14.22 2.35
CA VAL A 18 -0.73 -13.53 1.10
C VAL A 18 -2.01 -13.18 0.31
N ASP A 19 -2.93 -14.13 0.18
CA ASP A 19 -4.22 -13.98 -0.50
C ASP A 19 -5.14 -12.99 0.18
N ARG A 20 -5.06 -12.90 1.51
CA ARG A 20 -5.85 -11.94 2.27
C ARG A 20 -5.33 -10.52 2.09
N VAL A 21 -4.01 -10.34 2.06
CA VAL A 21 -3.38 -9.01 2.19
C VAL A 21 -3.05 -8.36 0.84
N PHE A 22 -2.74 -9.16 -0.16
CA PHE A 22 -2.25 -8.70 -1.45
C PHE A 22 -3.21 -9.06 -2.58
N THR A 23 -3.37 -8.13 -3.52
CA THR A 23 -4.18 -8.38 -4.73
C THR A 23 -3.50 -9.40 -5.64
N ALA A 24 -4.24 -9.92 -6.63
CA ALA A 24 -3.67 -10.83 -7.62
C ALA A 24 -2.45 -10.22 -8.35
N ALA A 25 -2.50 -8.94 -8.72
CA ALA A 25 -1.38 -8.26 -9.40
C ALA A 25 -0.17 -8.10 -8.47
N GLU A 26 -0.39 -7.75 -7.21
CA GLU A 26 0.69 -7.65 -6.21
C GLU A 26 1.37 -8.99 -5.98
N LYS A 27 0.58 -10.07 -5.86
CA LYS A 27 1.10 -11.44 -5.69
C LYS A 27 1.88 -11.90 -6.91
N GLN A 28 1.36 -11.65 -8.11
CA GLN A 28 2.04 -11.99 -9.35
C GLN A 28 3.41 -11.30 -9.43
N TYR A 29 3.46 -10.01 -9.11
CA TYR A 29 4.73 -9.28 -9.12
C TYR A 29 5.66 -9.75 -8.00
N ALA A 30 5.22 -9.72 -6.74
CA ALA A 30 6.10 -10.00 -5.61
C ALA A 30 6.55 -11.46 -5.55
N GLY A 31 5.64 -12.39 -5.88
CA GLY A 31 5.92 -13.83 -5.91
C GLY A 31 6.86 -14.27 -7.03
N SER A 32 6.96 -13.52 -8.14
CA SER A 32 7.85 -13.87 -9.25
C SER A 32 9.32 -13.49 -9.02
N HIS A 33 9.63 -12.77 -7.94
CA HIS A 33 10.98 -12.27 -7.65
C HIS A 33 11.70 -13.15 -6.63
N ARG A 34 13.03 -13.29 -6.79
CA ARG A 34 13.87 -14.04 -5.84
C ARG A 34 13.83 -13.46 -4.42
N ASN A 35 13.66 -12.15 -4.30
CA ASN A 35 13.52 -11.42 -3.04
C ASN A 35 12.03 -11.14 -2.72
N SER A 36 11.19 -12.17 -2.79
CA SER A 36 9.73 -12.04 -2.61
C SER A 36 9.34 -11.41 -1.26
N VAL A 37 10.00 -11.80 -0.17
CA VAL A 37 9.77 -11.23 1.18
C VAL A 37 10.00 -9.72 1.20
N GLU A 38 11.09 -9.23 0.60
CA GLU A 38 11.37 -7.80 0.45
C GLU A 38 10.24 -7.12 -0.34
N LYS A 39 9.79 -7.73 -1.45
CA LYS A 39 8.73 -7.16 -2.30
C LYS A 39 7.37 -7.09 -1.60
N TYR A 40 7.03 -8.10 -0.79
CA TYR A 40 5.83 -8.08 0.05
C TYR A 40 5.95 -7.07 1.19
N ALA A 41 7.10 -6.98 1.85
CA ALA A 41 7.34 -6.00 2.91
C ALA A 41 7.23 -4.55 2.40
N GLY A 42 7.72 -4.27 1.19
CA GLY A 42 7.57 -2.96 0.54
C GLY A 42 6.12 -2.57 0.31
N ARG A 43 5.33 -3.49 -0.24
CA ARG A 43 3.89 -3.29 -0.49
C ARG A 43 3.13 -3.12 0.82
N PHE A 44 3.43 -3.93 1.83
CA PHE A 44 2.82 -3.80 3.14
C PHE A 44 3.14 -2.44 3.77
N ALA A 45 4.40 -2.00 3.72
CA ALA A 45 4.81 -0.68 4.20
C ALA A 45 4.05 0.45 3.48
N ALA A 46 3.91 0.35 2.16
CA ALA A 46 3.19 1.33 1.35
C ALA A 46 1.69 1.38 1.70
N LYS A 47 1.04 0.22 1.86
CA LYS A 47 -0.36 0.15 2.33
C LYS A 47 -0.52 0.83 3.70
N GLU A 48 0.37 0.56 4.65
CA GLU A 48 0.34 1.24 5.96
C GLU A 48 0.55 2.75 5.85
N ALA A 49 1.47 3.21 5.00
CA ALA A 49 1.71 4.63 4.77
C ALA A 49 0.46 5.33 4.19
N ILE A 50 -0.23 4.68 3.25
CA ILE A 50 -1.47 5.19 2.64
C ILE A 50 -2.60 5.25 3.66
N LEU A 51 -2.77 4.22 4.51
CA LEU A 51 -3.78 4.25 5.57
C LEU A 51 -3.56 5.40 6.56
N LYS A 52 -2.29 5.65 6.92
CA LYS A 52 -1.92 6.77 7.78
C LYS A 52 -2.21 8.11 7.11
N LEU A 53 -1.86 8.24 5.83
CA LEU A 53 -2.11 9.44 5.02
C LEU A 53 -3.60 9.80 4.99
N ILE A 54 -4.49 8.82 4.81
CA ILE A 54 -5.94 9.06 4.81
C ILE A 54 -6.55 9.18 6.23
N GLY A 55 -5.74 9.15 7.28
CA GLY A 55 -6.18 9.31 8.66
C GLY A 55 -6.86 8.08 9.26
N THR A 56 -6.59 6.88 8.73
CA THR A 56 -7.17 5.63 9.23
C THR A 56 -6.11 4.60 9.61
N GLY A 57 -6.56 3.44 10.07
CA GLY A 57 -5.73 2.24 10.18
C GLY A 57 -6.51 1.05 9.65
N TRP A 58 -6.03 -0.17 9.89
CA TRP A 58 -6.75 -1.40 9.57
C TRP A 58 -7.97 -1.61 10.50
N ARG A 59 -9.00 -0.77 10.38
CA ARG A 59 -10.20 -0.78 11.23
C ARG A 59 -11.47 -0.64 10.40
N GLY A 60 -12.59 -1.06 10.98
CA GLY A 60 -13.91 -0.91 10.37
C GLY A 60 -14.06 -1.78 9.13
N ARG A 61 -14.47 -1.17 8.01
CA ARG A 61 -14.80 -1.85 6.75
C ARG A 61 -13.64 -1.89 5.75
N ILE A 62 -12.46 -1.40 6.13
CA ILE A 62 -11.28 -1.36 5.25
C ILE A 62 -10.83 -2.78 4.94
N GLY A 63 -10.92 -3.16 3.67
CA GLY A 63 -10.35 -4.38 3.14
C GLY A 63 -8.84 -4.27 3.01
N TRP A 64 -8.11 -5.36 3.23
CA TRP A 64 -6.66 -5.38 3.04
C TRP A 64 -6.23 -5.10 1.60
N THR A 65 -7.08 -5.46 0.64
CA THR A 65 -6.91 -5.27 -0.79
C THR A 65 -7.53 -3.97 -1.31
N ASP A 66 -8.09 -3.13 -0.43
CA ASP A 66 -8.64 -1.82 -0.84
C ASP A 66 -7.55 -0.86 -1.33
N ILE A 67 -6.29 -1.16 -1.00
CA ILE A 67 -5.10 -0.46 -1.49
C ILE A 67 -4.28 -1.46 -2.29
N GLU A 68 -4.04 -1.18 -3.57
CA GLU A 68 -3.15 -1.94 -4.45
C GLU A 68 -1.93 -1.09 -4.80
N VAL A 69 -0.74 -1.69 -4.69
CA VAL A 69 0.55 -1.08 -5.05
C VAL A 69 1.21 -1.90 -6.16
N VAL A 70 1.15 -1.38 -7.38
CA VAL A 70 1.77 -1.97 -8.58
C VAL A 70 2.93 -1.11 -9.05
N ASN A 71 3.74 -1.62 -9.96
CA ASN A 71 4.77 -0.84 -10.63
C ASN A 71 4.35 -0.62 -12.08
N ASP A 72 4.57 0.58 -12.60
CA ASP A 72 4.44 0.87 -14.03
C ASP A 72 5.58 0.17 -14.83
N PRO A 73 5.56 0.21 -16.17
CA PRO A 73 6.61 -0.40 -16.99
C PRO A 73 8.02 0.18 -16.75
N ALA A 74 8.12 1.42 -16.24
CA ALA A 74 9.38 2.05 -15.87
C ALA A 74 9.84 1.68 -14.43
N GLY A 75 9.05 0.87 -13.72
CA GLY A 75 9.33 0.44 -12.35
C GLY A 75 8.86 1.41 -11.27
N ARG A 76 8.19 2.51 -11.61
CA ARG A 76 7.67 3.48 -10.64
C ARG A 76 6.45 2.87 -9.92
N PRO A 77 6.38 2.94 -8.58
CA PRO A 77 5.22 2.45 -7.86
C PRO A 77 3.99 3.35 -8.06
N GLU A 78 2.85 2.75 -8.35
CA GLU A 78 1.54 3.37 -8.51
C GLU A 78 0.54 2.82 -7.49
N VAL A 79 -0.38 3.69 -7.06
CA VAL A 79 -1.43 3.37 -6.09
C VAL A 79 -2.77 3.29 -6.80
N ARG A 80 -3.51 2.21 -6.55
CA ARG A 80 -4.90 2.06 -6.94
C ARG A 80 -5.74 1.83 -5.69
N LEU A 81 -6.78 2.64 -5.53
CA LEU A 81 -7.69 2.56 -4.39
C LEU A 81 -9.01 1.95 -4.84
N SER A 82 -9.59 1.12 -3.98
CA SER A 82 -10.93 0.57 -4.12
C SER A 82 -11.63 0.52 -2.75
N GLY A 83 -12.87 0.01 -2.71
CA GLY A 83 -13.57 -0.25 -1.46
C GLY A 83 -13.76 0.98 -0.56
N GLU A 84 -13.64 0.78 0.75
CA GLU A 84 -13.83 1.84 1.74
C GLU A 84 -12.72 2.90 1.65
N VAL A 85 -11.49 2.49 1.34
CA VAL A 85 -10.35 3.42 1.21
C VAL A 85 -10.57 4.42 0.09
N GLN A 86 -11.09 3.99 -1.06
CA GLN A 86 -11.44 4.89 -2.16
C GLN A 86 -12.51 5.89 -1.75
N GLN A 87 -13.54 5.45 -1.03
CA GLN A 87 -14.63 6.33 -0.56
C GLN A 87 -14.12 7.37 0.45
N ILE A 88 -13.18 6.99 1.33
CA ILE A 88 -12.52 7.93 2.23
C ILE A 88 -11.68 8.94 1.44
N ALA A 89 -10.85 8.47 0.51
CA ALA A 89 -10.01 9.35 -0.31
C ALA A 89 -10.84 10.37 -1.12
N GLN A 90 -11.99 9.94 -1.66
CA GLN A 90 -12.94 10.83 -2.34
C GLN A 90 -13.52 11.89 -1.40
N ARG A 91 -13.93 11.51 -0.18
CA ARG A 91 -14.42 12.47 0.84
C ARG A 91 -13.34 13.47 1.25
N LEU A 92 -12.09 13.04 1.29
CA LEU A 92 -10.92 13.88 1.53
C LEU A 92 -10.47 14.68 0.29
N ARG A 93 -11.18 14.56 -0.85
CA ARG A 93 -10.86 15.20 -2.13
C ARG A 93 -9.44 14.93 -2.61
N ILE A 94 -8.89 13.76 -2.28
CA ILE A 94 -7.57 13.33 -2.75
C ILE A 94 -7.69 13.02 -4.24
N ARG A 95 -6.93 13.74 -5.05
CA ARG A 95 -6.84 13.58 -6.50
C ARG A 95 -5.76 12.58 -6.90
N GLN A 96 -4.66 12.57 -6.16
CA GLN A 96 -3.51 11.74 -6.46
C GLN A 96 -2.78 11.36 -5.18
N ILE A 97 -2.29 10.12 -5.12
CA ILE A 97 -1.35 9.67 -4.10
C ILE A 97 -0.06 9.28 -4.80
N SER A 98 1.05 9.87 -4.38
CA SER A 98 2.40 9.45 -4.78
C SER A 98 3.06 8.73 -3.61
N ILE A 99 3.74 7.62 -3.92
CA ILE A 99 4.48 6.85 -2.92
C ILE A 99 5.94 6.68 -3.33
N SER A 100 6.79 6.51 -2.33
CA SER A 100 8.17 6.07 -2.49
C SER A 100 8.42 4.91 -1.54
N ILE A 101 9.09 3.88 -2.02
CA ILE A 101 9.42 2.67 -1.26
C ILE A 101 10.93 2.49 -1.34
N THR A 102 11.56 2.32 -0.18
CA THR A 102 12.97 1.98 -0.08
C THR A 102 13.15 0.75 0.79
N HIS A 103 14.21 0.01 0.53
CA HIS A 103 14.55 -1.20 1.24
C HIS A 103 15.97 -1.05 1.79
N THR A 104 16.17 -1.50 3.03
CA THR A 104 17.47 -1.76 3.62
C THR A 104 17.59 -3.26 3.91
N ALA A 105 18.66 -3.72 4.57
CA ALA A 105 18.92 -5.14 4.80
C ALA A 105 17.69 -5.90 5.34
N ASN A 106 17.03 -5.38 6.37
CA ASN A 106 15.92 -6.07 7.04
C ASN A 106 14.62 -5.26 7.09
N PHE A 107 14.56 -4.11 6.42
CA PHE A 107 13.41 -3.22 6.51
C PHE A 107 12.98 -2.69 5.16
N ALA A 108 11.67 -2.56 4.97
CA ALA A 108 11.06 -1.70 3.98
C ALA A 108 10.51 -0.44 4.64
N ILE A 109 10.77 0.71 4.04
CA ILE A 109 10.21 1.99 4.46
C ILE A 109 9.41 2.53 3.28
N ALA A 110 8.23 3.07 3.55
CA ALA A 110 7.43 3.75 2.56
C ALA A 110 6.96 5.10 3.07
N SER A 111 6.90 6.07 2.15
CA SER A 111 6.28 7.37 2.36
C SER A 111 5.15 7.56 1.34
N ALA A 112 4.09 8.25 1.74
CA ALA A 112 2.94 8.56 0.90
C ALA A 112 2.60 10.05 1.03
N VAL A 113 2.36 10.70 -0.10
CA VAL A 113 1.95 12.11 -0.19
C VAL A 113 0.71 12.20 -1.06
N ALA A 114 -0.29 12.98 -0.64
CA ALA A 114 -1.50 13.24 -1.43
C ALA A 114 -1.51 14.66 -1.99
N LEU A 115 -1.98 14.79 -3.21
CA LEU A 115 -2.54 16.05 -3.72
C LEU A 115 -4.05 16.00 -3.49
N ALA A 116 -4.58 17.00 -2.79
CA ALA A 116 -6.00 17.12 -2.51
C ALA A 116 -6.49 18.54 -2.83
N ASP A 117 -7.74 18.67 -3.24
CA ASP A 117 -8.34 19.98 -3.49
C ASP A 117 -8.50 20.74 -2.15
N SER A 118 -8.18 22.03 -2.15
CA SER A 118 -8.36 22.88 -0.98
C SER A 118 -9.85 23.09 -0.66
N ASN A 119 -10.12 23.34 0.62
CA ASN A 119 -11.43 23.80 1.10
C ASN A 119 -11.53 25.32 1.16
N GLU A 120 -10.53 26.06 0.68
CA GLU A 120 -10.63 27.53 0.66
C GLU A 120 -11.62 27.96 -0.45
N PRO A 121 -12.63 28.78 -0.12
CA PRO A 121 -13.34 29.51 -1.15
C PRO A 121 -12.31 30.34 -1.93
N GLU A 122 -12.47 30.43 -3.26
CA GLU A 122 -11.70 31.37 -4.07
C GLU A 122 -11.70 32.73 -3.37
N ARG A 123 -10.52 33.20 -2.93
CA ARG A 123 -10.38 34.56 -2.41
C ARG A 123 -10.53 35.50 -3.60
N LEU A 124 -11.75 36.00 -3.80
CA LEU A 124 -12.07 37.15 -4.64
C LEU A 124 -11.50 38.43 -4.03
#